data_AF-A0A1R0KKJ0-F1
#
_entry.id   AF-A0A1R0KKJ0-F1
#
_cell.length_a   1.000
_cell.length_b   1.000
_cell.length_c   1.000
_cell.angle_alpha   90.00
_cell.angle_beta   90.00
_cell.angle_gamma   90.00
#
_symmetry.space_group_name_H-M   'P 1'
#
loop_
_entity.id
_entity.type
_entity.pdbx_description
1 polymer ?
#
loop_
_entity_poly.entity_id
_entity_poly.type
_entity_poly.pdbx_seq_one_letter_code
_entity_poly.pdbx_strand_id
1 'polypeptide(L)' 'MEIFPLEDGRSALLAFSSLNCLVSCMGQAQPWIAVKAELPVERLQMMAHADLIIWDTELPPESRRTEV' A
#
# COMPACT_ATOMS: atom_id res chain seq x y z
N MET A 1 -6.99 -2.14 -2.91
CA MET A 1 -6.00 -1.11 -3.28
C MET A 1 -6.45 0.17 -2.60
N GLU A 2 -5.68 0.67 -1.66
CA GLU A 2 -6.01 1.87 -0.85
C GLU A 2 -4.95 2.94 -1.12
N ILE A 3 -5.38 4.20 -1.21
CA ILE A 3 -4.52 5.36 -1.46
C ILE A 3 -4.41 6.17 -0.18
N PHE A 4 -3.19 6.49 0.18
CA PHE A 4 -2.86 7.22 1.41
C PHE A 4 -2.54 8.67 1.06
N PRO A 5 -3.29 9.64 1.61
CA PRO A 5 -2.92 11.05 1.48
C PRO A 5 -1.67 11.34 2.31
N LEU A 6 -0.79 12.18 1.76
CA LEU A 6 0.40 12.68 2.43
C LEU A 6 0.21 14.13 2.87
N GLU A 7 1.00 14.57 3.86
CA GLU A 7 0.91 15.93 4.41
C GLU A 7 1.22 17.04 3.38
N ASP A 8 2.00 16.72 2.35
CA ASP A 8 2.36 17.64 1.26
C ASP A 8 1.30 17.71 0.15
N GLY A 9 0.14 17.08 0.34
CA GLY A 9 -0.97 17.07 -0.60
C GLY A 9 -0.86 16.02 -1.71
N ARG A 10 0.22 15.23 -1.73
CA ARG A 10 0.36 14.10 -2.65
C ARG A 10 -0.38 12.87 -2.15
N SER A 11 -0.54 11.91 -3.05
CA SER A 11 -1.17 10.62 -2.80
C SER A 11 -0.17 9.47 -3.01
N ALA A 12 -0.22 8.48 -2.13
CA ALA A 12 0.66 7.32 -2.18
C ALA A 12 -0.13 6.02 -2.31
N LEU A 13 0.30 5.15 -3.22
CA LEU A 13 -0.08 3.75 -3.22
C LEU A 13 0.92 2.96 -2.36
N LEU A 14 0.43 2.27 -1.35
CA LEU A 14 1.27 1.35 -0.57
C LEU A 14 1.40 0.02 -1.32
N ALA A 15 2.65 -0.38 -1.56
CA ALA A 15 2.99 -1.65 -2.17
C ALA A 15 3.84 -2.46 -1.20
N PHE A 16 3.68 -3.79 -1.27
CA PHE A 16 4.42 -4.70 -0.41
C PHE A 16 5.08 -5.78 -1.26
N SER A 17 6.35 -6.06 -0.96
CA SER A 17 7.15 -7.07 -1.66
C SER A 17 6.66 -8.49 -1.39
N SER A 18 5.91 -8.69 -0.30
CA SER A 18 5.30 -9.97 0.06
C SER A 18 4.05 -9.79 0.93
N LEU A 19 3.22 -10.84 0.96
CA LEU A 19 2.06 -10.89 1.85
C LEU A 19 2.46 -10.82 3.33
N ASN A 20 3.57 -11.45 3.71
CA ASN A 20 4.06 -11.39 5.09
C ASN A 20 4.43 -9.96 5.51
N CYS A 21 5.06 -9.18 4.60
CA CYS A 21 5.37 -7.79 4.86
C CYS A 21 4.09 -6.96 5.00
N LEU A 22 3.14 -7.14 4.08
CA LEU A 22 1.83 -6.50 4.16
C LEU A 22 1.15 -6.75 5.50
N VAL A 23 1.03 -8.01 5.92
CA VAL A 23 0.35 -8.37 7.17
C VAL A 23 1.07 -7.78 8.39
N SER A 24 2.40 -7.78 8.39
CA SER A 24 3.20 -7.21 9.48
C SER A 24 3.03 -5.69 9.59
N CYS A 25 2.94 -5.00 8.46
CA CYS A 25 2.84 -3.53 8.40
C CYS A 25 1.41 -3.02 8.57
N MET A 26 0.41 -3.74 8.05
CA MET A 26 -0.96 -3.25 7.87
C MET A 26 -2.00 -3.97 8.75
N GLY A 27 -1.67 -5.16 9.27
CA GLY A 27 -2.60 -6.06 9.93
C GLY A 27 -3.27 -7.05 8.96
N GLN A 28 -3.99 -8.04 9.51
CA GLN A 28 -4.58 -9.15 8.74
C GLN A 28 -5.86 -8.77 7.97
N ALA A 29 -6.57 -7.72 8.39
CA ALA A 29 -7.89 -7.37 7.86
C ALA A 29 -7.87 -6.43 6.64
N GLN A 30 -6.69 -5.98 6.19
CA GLN A 30 -6.60 -4.96 5.15
C GLN A 30 -6.83 -5.57 3.76
N PRO A 31 -7.74 -5.01 2.94
CA PRO A 31 -8.01 -5.54 1.60
C PRO A 31 -6.87 -5.22 0.62
N TRP A 32 -6.23 -6.27 0.11
CA TRP A 32 -5.10 -6.18 -0.82
C TRP A 32 -5.36 -6.92 -2.13
N ILE A 33 -4.53 -6.65 -3.14
CA ILE A 33 -4.51 -7.40 -4.40
C ILE A 33 -3.10 -7.91 -4.65
N ALA A 34 -2.98 -9.15 -5.15
CA ALA A 34 -1.72 -9.65 -5.68
C ALA A 34 -1.51 -9.09 -7.09
N VAL A 35 -0.30 -8.60 -7.35
CA VAL A 35 0.13 -8.17 -8.67
C VAL A 35 1.32 -9.02 -9.09
N LYS A 36 1.44 -9.26 -10.40
CA LYS A 36 2.58 -9.97 -10.96
C LYS A 36 3.83 -9.11 -10.83
N ALA A 37 4.97 -9.72 -10.53
CA ALA A 37 6.24 -8.99 -10.39
C ALA A 37 6.69 -8.33 -11.70
N GLU A 38 6.26 -8.86 -12.85
CA GLU A 38 6.59 -8.29 -14.17
C GLU A 38 5.68 -7.11 -14.55
N LEU A 39 4.64 -6.80 -13.74
CA LEU A 39 3.79 -5.65 -13.99
C LEU A 39 4.59 -4.36 -13.74
N PRO A 40 4.70 -3.45 -14.72
CA PRO A 40 5.45 -2.22 -14.54
C PRO A 40 4.88 -1.37 -13.41
N VAL A 41 5.77 -0.84 -12.57
CA VAL A 41 5.41 -0.01 -11.40
C VAL A 41 4.69 1.26 -11.86
N GLU A 42 5.08 1.84 -12.99
CA GLU A 42 4.47 3.01 -13.59
C GLU A 42 3.01 2.73 -13.98
N ARG A 43 2.73 1.50 -14.43
CA ARG A 43 1.36 1.08 -14.76
C ARG A 43 0.48 1.00 -13.51
N LEU A 44 1.04 0.49 -12.41
CA LEU A 44 0.34 0.47 -11.12
C LEU A 44 0.05 1.88 -10.63
N GLN A 45 1.04 2.77 -10.72
CA GLN A 45 0.91 4.16 -10.33
C GLN A 45 -0.20 4.87 -11.12
N MET A 46 -0.22 4.70 -12.44
CA MET A 46 -1.25 5.25 -13.32
C MET A 46 -2.64 4.70 -13.01
N MET A 47 -2.78 3.38 -12.83
CA MET A 47 -4.07 2.74 -12.52
C MET A 47 -4.63 3.20 -11.16
N ALA A 48 -3.74 3.47 -10.21
CA ALA A 48 -4.08 3.87 -8.86
C ALA A 48 -4.30 5.39 -8.73
N HIS A 49 -4.00 6.17 -9.77
CA HIS A 49 -3.95 7.64 -9.73
C HIS A 49 -3.10 8.18 -8.55
N ALA A 50 -1.99 7.51 -8.26
CA ALA A 50 -1.10 7.87 -7.15
C ALA A 50 0.07 8.72 -7.64
N ASP A 51 0.47 9.71 -6.84
CA ASP A 51 1.68 10.49 -7.09
C ASP A 51 2.96 9.72 -6.75
N LEU A 52 2.85 8.73 -5.86
CA LEU A 52 3.96 7.94 -5.36
C LEU A 52 3.56 6.47 -5.14
N ILE A 53 4.55 5.58 -5.22
CA ILE A 53 4.46 4.22 -4.70
C ILE A 53 5.46 4.09 -3.56
N ILE A 54 4.97 3.71 -2.38
CA ILE A 54 5.80 3.51 -1.20
C ILE A 54 5.83 2.01 -0.90
N TRP A 55 7.03 1.46 -0.86
CA TRP A 55 7.25 0.03 -0.63
C TRP A 55 7.51 -0.26 0.85
N ASP A 56 6.90 -1.35 1.33
CA ASP A 56 7.21 -1.98 2.61
C ASP A 56 7.23 -0.99 3.80
N THR A 57 6.35 0.01 3.75
CA THR A 57 6.24 1.01 4.82
C THR A 57 5.39 0.49 5.96
N GLU A 58 5.89 0.71 7.17
CA GLU A 58 5.14 0.44 8.38
C GLU A 58 4.18 1.60 8.65
N LEU A 59 2.88 1.32 8.78
CA LEU A 59 1.92 2.34 9.22
C LEU A 59 2.01 2.53 10.74
N PRO A 60 1.80 3.76 11.25
CA PRO A 60 1.61 3.99 12.67
C PRO A 60 0.54 3.05 13.23
N PRO A 61 0.69 2.51 14.46
CA PRO A 61 -0.26 1.56 15.03
C PRO A 61 -1.72 2.02 14.96
N GLU A 62 -1.96 3.33 15.14
CA GLU A 62 -3.30 3.95 15.09
C GLU A 62 -3.98 3.89 13.71
N SER A 63 -3.19 3.71 12.64
CA SER A 63 -3.69 3.59 11.27
C SER A 63 -3.84 2.13 10.81
N ARG A 64 -3.42 1.15 11.62
CA ARG A 64 -3.57 -0.28 11.29
C ARG A 64 -5.00 -0.72 11.57
N ARG A 65 -5.62 -1.41 10.61
CA ARG A 65 -6.89 -2.10 10.86
C ARG A 65 -6.58 -3.47 11.45
N THR A 66 -6.65 -3.56 12.77
CA THR A 66 -6.82 -4.83 13.48
C THR A 66 -8.29 -5.22 13.43
N GLU A 67 -8.60 -6.50 13.23
CA GLU A 67 -9.96 -7.01 13.38
C GLU A 67 -10.53 -6.56 14.74
N VAL A 68 -11.78 -6.09 14.74
CA VAL A 68 -12.62 -5.91 15.94
C VAL A 68 -13.37 -7.19 16.26
#